data_AF-U4UGA4-F1
#
_entry.id   AF-U4UGA4-F1
#
_cell.length_a   1.000
_cell.length_b   1.000
_cell.length_c   1.000
_cell.angle_alpha   90.00
_cell.angle_beta   90.00
_cell.angle_gamma   90.00
#
_symmetry.space_group_name_H-M   'P 1'
#
loop_
_entity.id
_entity.type
_entity.pdbx_description
1 polymer ?
#
loop_
_entity_poly.entity_id
_entity_poly.type
_entity_poly.pdbx_seq_one_letter_code
_entity_poly.pdbx_strand_id
1 'polypeptide(L)'
;MGDFPQELMGAGNVSHGEDQNYIFNRVMWYSQLNNADLSQFSEQDQTVHYRYLKLLVNFATYLDPTPEDDDLLQNIHWPVVQADNFQYLEIGTNLSVGKNPKGDRQLFWEHIFTTYGLEPFETF
;
A
#
# COMPACT_ATOMS: atom_id res chain seq x y z
N MET A 1 -1.73 13.44 -6.31
CA MET A 1 -1.75 12.53 -5.15
C MET A 1 -3.20 12.25 -4.80
N GLY A 2 -3.44 11.22 -3.98
CA GLY A 2 -4.38 10.13 -4.27
C GLY A 2 -5.86 10.37 -3.93
N ASP A 3 -6.31 11.61 -3.81
CA ASP A 3 -7.73 11.90 -3.58
C ASP A 3 -8.51 11.87 -4.91
N PHE A 4 -9.17 10.75 -5.17
CA PHE A 4 -10.18 10.67 -6.23
C PHE A 4 -11.55 11.11 -5.68
N PRO A 5 -12.18 12.16 -6.27
CA PRO A 5 -13.44 12.70 -5.76
C PRO A 5 -14.65 11.77 -5.98
N GLN A 6 -14.45 10.58 -6.58
CA GLN A 6 -15.51 9.65 -6.93
C GLN A 6 -15.23 8.30 -6.27
N GLU A 7 -16.05 7.93 -5.29
CA GLU A 7 -16.06 6.58 -4.74
C GLU A 7 -16.91 5.67 -5.64
N LEU A 8 -16.27 4.70 -6.28
CA LEU A 8 -16.94 3.61 -6.97
C LEU A 8 -17.04 2.40 -6.04
N MET A 9 -18.26 1.91 -5.81
CA MET A 9 -18.50 0.75 -4.95
C MET A 9 -17.65 -0.44 -5.41
N GLY A 10 -16.78 -0.92 -4.53
CA GLY A 10 -15.89 -2.06 -4.79
C GLY A 10 -14.51 -1.70 -5.38
N ALA A 11 -14.31 -0.48 -5.89
CA ALA A 11 -13.03 0.01 -6.41
C ALA A 11 -12.12 0.62 -5.32
N GLY A 12 -12.71 1.10 -4.22
CA GLY A 12 -11.98 1.84 -3.20
C GLY A 12 -11.54 3.22 -3.71
N ASN A 13 -10.73 3.92 -2.92
CA ASN A 13 -10.36 5.32 -3.18
C ASN A 13 -8.97 5.47 -3.82
N VAL A 14 -8.24 4.36 -3.97
CA VAL A 14 -6.87 4.33 -4.51
C VAL A 14 -6.82 3.31 -5.65
N SER A 15 -6.58 3.77 -6.87
CA SER A 15 -6.47 2.92 -8.05
C SER A 15 -5.08 2.30 -8.22
N HIS A 16 -4.99 1.34 -9.13
CA HIS A 16 -3.73 0.65 -9.40
C HIS A 16 -2.64 1.61 -9.88
N GLY A 17 -1.49 1.58 -9.21
CA GLY A 17 -0.31 2.38 -9.57
C GLY A 17 -0.32 3.80 -9.01
N GLU A 18 -1.25 4.16 -8.13
CA GLU A 18 -1.24 5.47 -7.48
C GLU A 18 -0.14 5.62 -6.42
N ASP A 19 0.32 4.51 -5.84
CA ASP A 19 1.49 4.44 -4.96
C ASP A 19 2.75 5.03 -5.62
N GLN A 20 2.85 4.89 -6.95
CA GLN A 20 3.95 5.46 -7.74
C GLN A 20 4.04 6.99 -7.63
N ASN A 21 2.92 7.67 -7.40
CA ASN A 21 2.89 9.12 -7.21
C ASN A 21 3.56 9.55 -5.90
N TYR A 22 3.77 8.63 -4.96
CA TYR A 22 4.43 8.88 -3.69
C TYR A 22 5.89 8.44 -3.71
N ILE A 23 6.36 7.75 -4.75
CA ILE A 23 7.77 7.33 -4.89
C ILE A 23 8.51 8.20 -5.91
N PHE A 24 7.91 8.40 -7.08
CA PHE A 24 8.59 9.00 -8.23
C PHE A 24 8.07 10.39 -8.53
N ASN A 25 8.95 11.26 -9.00
CA ASN A 25 8.54 12.45 -9.72
C ASN A 25 7.97 12.03 -11.09
N ARG A 26 6.65 12.20 -11.24
CA ARG A 26 5.83 11.86 -12.39
C ARG A 26 5.23 13.13 -12.97
N VAL A 27 5.53 13.33 -14.26
CA VAL A 27 4.91 14.36 -15.09
C VAL A 27 4.19 13.64 -16.24
N MET A 28 2.88 13.56 -16.16
CA MET A 28 2.01 12.90 -17.13
C MET A 28 1.22 13.95 -17.91
N TRP A 29 1.72 14.28 -19.10
CA TRP A 29 1.21 15.36 -19.95
C TRP A 29 -0.28 15.21 -20.32
N TYR A 30 -0.82 13.99 -20.35
CA TYR A 30 -2.20 13.71 -20.74
C TYR A 30 -3.20 13.72 -19.57
N SER A 31 -2.75 13.59 -18.32
CA SER A 31 -3.61 13.55 -17.13
C SER A 31 -3.48 14.79 -16.25
N GLN A 32 -2.72 15.80 -16.71
CA GLN A 32 -2.33 17.00 -15.95
C GLN A 32 -1.65 16.68 -14.60
N LEU A 33 -1.26 15.42 -14.37
CA LEU A 33 -0.60 15.01 -13.15
C LEU A 33 0.86 15.41 -13.24
N ASN A 34 1.27 16.30 -12.35
CA ASN A 34 2.65 16.72 -12.17
C ASN A 34 2.90 16.78 -10.66
N ASN A 35 3.65 15.84 -10.10
CA ASN A 35 3.98 15.85 -8.67
C ASN A 35 5.41 16.36 -8.38
N ALA A 36 6.05 17.04 -9.34
CA ALA A 36 7.36 17.64 -9.13
C ALA A 36 7.34 18.73 -8.04
N ASP A 37 6.23 19.45 -7.93
CA ASP A 37 5.96 20.40 -6.85
C ASP A 37 4.95 19.78 -5.90
N LEU A 38 5.40 19.36 -4.71
CA LEU A 38 4.52 18.74 -3.70
C LEU A 38 3.57 19.76 -3.04
N SER A 39 3.86 21.05 -3.11
CA SER A 39 3.08 22.10 -2.43
C SER A 39 1.67 22.29 -3.00
N GLN A 40 1.43 21.79 -4.22
CA GLN A 40 0.10 21.80 -4.84
C GLN A 40 -0.84 20.71 -4.30
N PHE A 41 -0.33 19.78 -3.47
CA PHE A 41 -1.12 18.68 -2.87
C PHE A 41 -1.36 18.93 -1.39
N SER A 42 -2.35 18.21 -0.83
CA SER A 42 -2.70 18.33 0.59
C SER A 42 -1.50 18.03 1.50
N GLU A 43 -1.48 18.61 2.71
CA GLU A 43 -0.46 18.28 3.72
C GLU A 43 -0.44 16.77 4.05
N GLN A 44 -1.60 16.12 3.93
CA GLN A 44 -1.78 14.70 4.16
C GLN A 44 -1.04 13.89 3.09
N ASP A 45 -1.24 14.23 1.82
CA ASP A 45 -0.53 13.63 0.68
C ASP A 45 0.99 13.81 0.79
N GLN A 46 1.43 15.01 1.16
CA GLN A 46 2.85 15.31 1.40
C GLN A 46 3.41 14.44 2.54
N THR A 47 2.67 14.29 3.63
CA THR A 47 3.06 13.44 4.76
C THR A 47 3.16 11.97 4.34
N VAL A 48 2.18 11.45 3.59
CA VAL A 48 2.19 10.08 3.07
C VAL A 48 3.37 9.86 2.13
N HIS A 49 3.68 10.84 1.27
CA HIS A 49 4.86 10.80 0.41
C HIS A 49 6.15 10.58 1.21
N TYR A 50 6.39 11.42 2.24
CA TYR A 50 7.60 11.28 3.06
C TYR A 50 7.64 9.98 3.86
N ARG A 51 6.50 9.53 4.41
CA ARG A 51 6.40 8.23 5.09
C ARG A 51 6.74 7.07 4.16
N TYR A 52 6.17 7.08 2.96
CA TYR A 52 6.35 5.97 2.01
C TYR A 52 7.81 5.87 1.54
N LEU A 53 8.45 7.01 1.25
CA LEU A 53 9.88 7.05 0.96
C LEU A 53 10.73 6.58 2.14
N LYS A 54 10.44 7.04 3.37
CA LYS A 54 11.17 6.63 4.57
C LYS A 54 11.11 5.12 4.77
N LEU A 55 9.93 4.49 4.65
CA LEU A 55 9.75 3.04 4.75
C LEU A 55 10.60 2.29 3.72
N LEU A 56 10.59 2.73 2.45
CA LEU A 56 11.38 2.10 1.38
C LEU A 56 12.90 2.26 1.59
N VAL A 57 13.35 3.44 2.00
CA VAL A 57 14.77 3.72 2.26
C VAL A 57 15.27 2.95 3.48
N ASN A 58 14.49 2.90 4.56
CA ASN A 58 14.80 2.10 5.73
C ASN A 58 14.94 0.62 5.36
N PHE A 59 13.99 0.07 4.61
CA PHE A 59 14.06 -1.31 4.15
C PHE A 59 15.30 -1.57 3.28
N ALA A 60 15.60 -0.68 2.33
CA ALA A 60 16.79 -0.80 1.49
C ALA A 60 18.10 -0.73 2.28
N THR A 61 18.11 -0.03 3.41
CA THR A 61 19.31 0.21 4.24
C THR A 61 19.50 -0.87 5.32
N TYR A 62 18.41 -1.29 5.96
CA TYR A 62 18.43 -2.10 7.18
C TYR A 62 17.73 -3.46 7.04
N LEU A 63 17.07 -3.72 5.90
CA LEU A 63 16.13 -4.84 5.71
C LEU A 63 14.92 -4.82 6.67
N ASP A 64 14.67 -3.66 7.28
CA ASP A 64 13.56 -3.39 8.18
C ASP A 64 12.99 -2.00 7.83
N PRO A 65 11.70 -1.87 7.46
CA PRO A 65 11.07 -0.57 7.16
C PRO A 65 10.96 0.37 8.38
N THR A 66 10.96 -0.19 9.59
CA THR A 66 10.76 0.53 10.87
C THR A 66 11.80 0.08 11.90
N PRO A 67 13.11 0.34 11.66
CA PRO A 67 14.20 -0.20 12.47
C PRO A 67 14.32 0.45 13.86
N GLU A 68 13.73 1.64 14.03
CA GLU A 68 13.75 2.44 15.26
C GLU A 68 12.47 3.30 15.35
N ASP A 69 12.22 3.85 16.54
CA ASP A 69 11.10 4.79 16.75
C ASP A 69 11.33 6.06 15.92
N ASP A 70 10.34 6.41 15.10
CA ASP A 70 10.37 7.57 14.22
C ASP A 70 9.00 8.28 14.26
N ASP A 71 8.99 9.55 14.65
CA ASP A 71 7.76 10.35 14.77
C ASP A 71 7.01 10.51 13.44
N LEU A 72 7.72 10.59 12.30
CA LEU A 72 7.09 10.62 10.97
C LEU A 72 6.35 9.31 10.71
N LEU A 73 6.92 8.19 11.16
CA LEU A 73 6.29 6.86 11.10
C LEU A 73 5.38 6.57 12.31
N GLN A 74 5.05 7.58 13.11
CA GLN A 74 4.16 7.46 14.28
C GLN A 74 4.64 6.40 15.28
N ASN A 75 5.95 6.17 15.35
CA ASN A 75 6.58 5.16 16.20
C ASN A 75 5.98 3.75 16.00
N ILE A 76 5.49 3.46 14.78
CA ILE A 76 4.96 2.15 14.45
C ILE A 76 6.09 1.17 14.14
N HIS A 77 5.95 -0.06 14.63
CA HIS A 77 6.81 -1.17 14.25
C HIS A 77 6.02 -2.09 13.32
N TRP A 78 6.47 -2.23 12.07
CA TRP A 78 5.84 -3.09 11.08
C TRP A 78 6.32 -4.54 11.26
N PRO A 79 5.48 -5.46 11.76
CA PRO A 79 5.90 -6.83 12.03
C PRO A 79 6.16 -7.64 10.75
N VAL A 80 7.11 -8.56 10.85
CA VAL A 80 7.35 -9.58 9.82
C VAL A 80 6.16 -10.53 9.74
N VAL A 81 5.65 -10.73 8.53
CA VAL A 81 4.53 -11.63 8.24
C VAL A 81 4.83 -13.06 8.73
N GLN A 82 3.86 -13.70 9.36
CA GLN A 82 3.91 -15.11 9.76
C GLN A 82 2.81 -15.90 9.04
N ALA A 83 3.02 -17.20 8.82
CA ALA A 83 2.11 -18.03 8.05
C ALA A 83 0.68 -18.09 8.63
N ASP A 84 0.56 -18.02 9.95
CA ASP A 84 -0.70 -18.05 10.70
C ASP A 84 -1.22 -16.66 11.09
N ASN A 85 -0.46 -15.60 10.78
CA ASN A 85 -0.76 -14.23 11.16
C ASN A 85 -0.31 -13.26 10.06
N PHE A 86 -1.14 -13.15 9.03
CA PHE A 86 -0.87 -12.29 7.88
C PHE A 86 -1.14 -10.81 8.23
N GLN A 87 -0.11 -10.15 8.77
CA GLN A 87 -0.15 -8.72 9.09
C GLN A 87 0.32 -7.87 7.92
N TYR A 88 -0.27 -6.69 7.77
CA TYR A 88 0.12 -5.71 6.77
C TYR A 88 0.08 -4.30 7.36
N LEU A 89 0.82 -3.38 6.76
CA LEU A 89 0.78 -1.96 7.11
C LEU A 89 -0.23 -1.24 6.20
N GLU A 90 -1.26 -0.66 6.79
CA GLU A 90 -2.15 0.28 6.13
C GLU A 90 -1.47 1.66 6.10
N ILE A 91 -1.23 2.18 4.90
CA ILE A 91 -0.53 3.45 4.67
C ILE A 91 -1.56 4.48 4.21
N GLY A 92 -2.02 5.30 5.14
CA GLY A 92 -2.89 6.44 4.87
C GLY A 92 -2.53 7.64 5.74
N THR A 93 -3.54 8.45 6.10
CA THR A 93 -3.37 9.60 7.01
C THR A 93 -2.73 9.19 8.34
N ASN A 94 -3.07 8.00 8.83
CA ASN A 94 -2.37 7.33 9.92
C ASN A 94 -1.85 5.98 9.45
N LEU A 95 -0.74 5.56 10.02
CA LEU A 95 -0.19 4.22 9.87
C LEU A 95 -0.87 3.30 10.87
N SER A 96 -1.28 2.12 10.42
CA SER A 96 -1.83 1.11 11.31
C SER A 96 -1.51 -0.29 10.81
N VAL A 97 -1.31 -1.23 11.73
CA VAL A 97 -1.09 -2.63 11.38
C VAL A 97 -2.44 -3.34 11.33
N GLY A 98 -2.82 -3.78 10.12
CA GLY A 98 -3.99 -4.61 9.88
C GLY A 98 -3.66 -6.10 9.90
N LYS A 99 -4.70 -6.93 9.78
CA LYS A 99 -4.61 -8.39 9.63
C LYS A 99 -5.51 -8.85 8.50
N ASN A 100 -5.07 -9.87 7.76
CA ASN A 100 -5.84 -10.56 6.72
C ASN A 100 -6.45 -9.59 5.69
N PRO A 101 -5.62 -8.95 4.84
CA PRO A 101 -6.08 -7.95 3.89
C PRO A 101 -7.11 -8.56 2.93
N LYS A 102 -8.32 -8.00 2.89
CA LYS A 102 -9.46 -8.53 2.10
C LYS A 102 -9.73 -10.02 2.39
N GLY A 103 -9.60 -10.44 3.64
CA GLY A 103 -9.67 -11.85 4.08
C GLY A 103 -10.88 -12.63 3.55
N ASP A 104 -12.08 -12.04 3.56
CA ASP A 104 -13.29 -12.71 3.03
C ASP A 104 -13.15 -13.09 1.55
N ARG A 105 -12.49 -12.25 0.74
CA ARG A 105 -12.24 -12.54 -0.68
C ARG A 105 -11.19 -13.62 -0.84
N GLN A 106 -10.15 -13.59 0.00
CA GLN A 106 -9.13 -14.64 -0.01
C GLN A 106 -9.77 -16.00 0.32
N LEU A 107 -10.55 -16.08 1.40
CA LEU A 107 -11.25 -17.30 1.81
C LEU A 107 -12.23 -17.80 0.73
N PHE A 108 -12.94 -16.88 0.07
CA PHE A 108 -13.81 -17.22 -1.05
C PHE A 108 -13.02 -17.90 -2.19
N TRP A 109 -11.92 -17.29 -2.64
CA TRP A 109 -11.12 -17.86 -3.72
C TRP A 109 -10.41 -19.14 -3.32
N GLU A 110 -9.90 -19.22 -2.09
CA GLU A 110 -9.33 -20.43 -1.51
C GLU A 110 -10.35 -21.56 -1.51
N HIS A 111 -11.58 -21.30 -1.06
CA HIS A 111 -12.66 -22.30 -1.08
C HIS A 111 -12.96 -22.81 -2.50
N ILE A 112 -13.06 -21.92 -3.48
CA ILE A 112 -13.29 -22.32 -4.88
C ILE A 112 -12.12 -23.17 -5.39
N PHE A 113 -10.89 -22.75 -5.12
CA PHE A 113 -9.69 -23.45 -5.55
C PHE A 113 -9.57 -24.83 -4.90
N THR A 114 -9.79 -24.95 -3.59
CA THR A 114 -9.70 -26.23 -2.87
C THR A 114 -10.84 -27.19 -3.21
N THR A 115 -12.03 -26.66 -3.55
CA THR A 115 -13.22 -27.49 -3.82
C THR A 115 -13.29 -27.95 -5.26
N TYR A 116 -12.88 -27.11 -6.20
CA TYR A 116 -13.08 -27.34 -7.64
C TYR A 116 -11.77 -27.36 -8.44
N GLY A 117 -10.63 -27.06 -7.83
CA GLY A 117 -9.33 -27.18 -8.48
C GLY A 117 -9.04 -28.63 -8.88
N LEU A 118 -8.74 -28.84 -10.15
CA LEU A 118 -8.30 -30.15 -10.65
C LEU A 118 -6.79 -30.18 -10.66
N GLU A 119 -6.22 -31.13 -9.93
CA GLU A 119 -4.79 -31.42 -9.99
C GLU A 119 -4.46 -32.34 -11.19
N PRO A 120 -3.27 -32.22 -11.80
CA PRO A 120 -2.26 -31.20 -11.49
C PRO A 120 -2.71 -29.81 -11.96
N PHE A 121 -2.35 -28.77 -11.21
CA PHE A 121 -2.61 -27.40 -11.62
C PHE A 121 -1.75 -27.06 -12.85
N GLU A 122 -2.25 -27.34 -14.04
CA GLU A 122 -1.57 -27.00 -15.29
C GLU A 122 -1.80 -25.52 -15.60
N THR A 123 -0.72 -24.74 -15.56
CA THR A 123 -0.66 -23.42 -16.19
C THR A 123 -0.10 -23.59 -17.58
N PHE A 124 -0.92 -23.32 -18.61
CA PHE A 124 -0.49 -23.27 -20.02
C PHE A 124 0.41 -22.06 -20.32
#